data_AF-M5AM50-F1
#
_entry.id   AF-M5AM50-F1
#
_cell.length_a   1.000
_cell.length_b   1.000
_cell.length_c   1.000
_cell.angle_alpha   90.00
_cell.angle_beta   90.00
_cell.angle_gamma   90.00
#
_symmetry.space_group_name_H-M   'P 1'
#
loop_
_entity.id
_entity.type
_entity.pdbx_description
1 polymer ?
#
loop_
_entity_poly.entity_id
_entity_poly.type
_entity_poly.pdbx_seq_one_letter_code
_entity_poly.pdbx_strand_id
1 'polypeptide(L)'
;MARLDAGAARVDLDGKPAGVVSDADAATAKALLRARKHKQEAKQTPEPRVEPRAPPKPKPKRTAGYRAKNTADSPTGIVVETKRRRAFRKPMA
;
A
#
# COMPACT_ATOMS: atom_id res chain seq x y z
N MET A 1 4.76 22.55 9.03
CA MET A 1 4.31 21.87 10.26
C MET A 1 4.13 22.93 11.33
N ALA A 2 2.92 23.05 11.89
CA ALA A 2 2.66 23.96 13.00
C ALA A 2 3.51 23.54 14.22
N ARG A 3 4.25 24.48 14.80
CA ARG A 3 5.06 24.27 16.01
C ARG A 3 4.23 24.77 17.18
N LEU A 4 3.81 23.85 18.05
CA LEU A 4 3.15 24.20 19.30
C LEU A 4 4.26 24.54 20.30
N ASP A 5 4.56 25.84 20.43
CA ASP A 5 5.60 26.35 21.32
C ASP A 5 4.99 26.78 22.67
N ALA A 6 5.74 26.60 23.75
CA ALA A 6 5.31 27.05 25.06
C ALA A 6 5.24 28.58 25.09
N GLY A 7 4.26 29.13 25.81
CA GLY A 7 4.03 30.57 25.80
C GLY A 7 3.27 31.09 24.57
N ALA A 8 2.97 30.23 23.57
CA ALA A 8 2.18 30.64 22.42
C ALA A 8 0.73 30.91 22.81
N ALA A 9 0.18 32.03 22.33
CA ALA A 9 -1.24 32.35 22.51
C ALA A 9 -2.10 31.38 21.70
N ARG A 10 -3.06 30.75 22.38
CA ARG A 10 -4.12 29.99 21.75
C ARG A 10 -5.17 30.98 21.28
N VAL A 11 -5.68 30.78 20.08
CA VAL A 11 -6.69 31.64 19.50
C VAL A 11 -7.92 30.77 19.21
N ASP A 12 -9.10 31.25 19.59
CA ASP A 12 -10.36 30.60 19.24
C ASP A 12 -10.74 30.83 17.77
N LEU A 13 -11.89 30.31 17.36
CA LEU A 13 -12.39 30.46 15.99
C LEU A 13 -12.79 31.90 15.66
N ASP A 14 -13.10 32.72 16.67
CA ASP A 14 -13.46 34.13 16.54
C ASP A 14 -12.21 35.04 16.53
N GLY A 15 -11.01 34.48 16.63
CA GLY A 15 -9.77 35.24 16.67
C GLY A 15 -9.40 35.78 18.05
N LYS A 16 -10.10 35.39 19.12
CA LYS A 16 -9.85 35.86 20.49
C LYS A 16 -8.85 34.96 21.21
N PRO A 17 -8.04 35.52 22.13
CA PRO A 17 -7.11 34.74 22.92
C PRO A 17 -7.84 33.80 23.87
N ALA A 18 -7.57 32.50 23.73
CA ALA A 18 -8.16 31.40 24.50
C ALA A 18 -7.14 30.75 25.45
N GLY A 19 -6.23 31.57 25.99
CA GLY A 19 -5.17 31.14 26.91
C GLY A 19 -3.83 30.89 26.22
N VAL A 20 -2.90 30.31 26.96
CA VAL A 20 -1.49 30.13 26.55
C VAL A 20 -1.14 28.65 26.59
N VAL A 21 -0.30 28.20 25.66
CA VAL A 21 0.24 26.83 25.65
C VAL A 21 1.19 26.65 26.83
N SER A 22 0.92 25.66 27.67
CA SER A 22 1.78 25.30 28.80
C SER A 22 3.05 24.57 28.34
N ASP A 23 4.10 24.59 29.17
CA ASP A 23 5.35 23.86 28.89
C ASP A 23 5.12 22.34 28.75
N ALA A 24 4.22 21.79 29.57
CA ALA A 24 3.86 20.38 29.54
C ALA A 24 3.19 19.97 28.22
N ASP A 25 2.29 20.83 27.71
CA ASP A 25 1.60 20.59 26.43
C ASP A 25 2.58 20.68 25.26
N ALA A 26 3.47 21.67 25.29
CA ALA A 26 4.52 21.83 24.27
C ALA A 26 5.48 20.63 24.23
N ALA A 27 5.88 20.11 25.40
CA ALA A 27 6.73 18.93 25.50
C ALA A 27 6.03 17.68 24.94
N THR A 28 4.77 17.46 25.32
CA THR A 28 3.95 16.33 24.84
C THR A 28 3.76 16.38 23.32
N ALA A 29 3.45 17.56 22.77
CA ALA A 29 3.28 17.76 21.35
C ALA A 29 4.57 17.46 20.56
N LYS A 30 5.73 17.89 21.08
CA LYS A 30 7.05 17.58 20.49
C LYS A 30 7.34 16.08 20.50
N ALA A 31 7.04 15.38 21.59
CA ALA A 31 7.21 13.93 21.68
C ALA A 31 6.32 13.17 20.67
N LEU A 32 5.04 13.54 20.56
CA LEU A 32 4.11 12.95 19.59
C LEU A 32 4.55 13.20 18.15
N LEU A 33 5.05 14.39 17.84
CA LEU A 33 5.55 14.71 16.50
C LEU A 33 6.76 13.85 16.14
N ARG A 34 7.70 13.66 17.07
CA ARG A 34 8.86 12.77 16.89
C ARG A 34 8.41 11.33 16.63
N ALA A 35 7.49 10.82 17.43
CA ALA A 35 6.95 9.47 17.26
C ALA A 35 6.25 9.28 15.90
N ARG A 36 5.54 10.30 15.41
CA ARG A 36 4.92 10.26 14.06
C ARG A 36 5.95 10.26 12.94
N LYS A 37 7.00 11.08 13.05
CA LYS A 37 8.09 11.10 12.05
C LYS A 37 8.81 9.77 11.98
N HIS A 38 9.15 9.18 13.11
CA HIS A 38 9.75 7.84 13.16
C HIS A 38 8.87 6.78 12.48
N LYS A 39 7.55 6.84 12.69
CA LYS A 39 6.59 5.94 12.00
C LYS A 39 6.45 6.23 10.51
N GLN A 40 6.66 7.46 10.07
CA GLN A 40 6.67 7.81 8.64
C GLN A 40 7.95 7.33 7.96
N GLU A 41 9.11 7.51 8.60
CA GLU A 41 10.40 7.00 8.13
C GLU A 41 10.37 5.47 8.00
N ALA A 42 9.82 4.76 9.00
CA ALA A 42 9.67 3.31 8.94
C ALA A 42 8.76 2.80 7.80
N LYS A 43 7.84 3.64 7.30
CA LYS A 43 7.00 3.30 6.13
C LYS A 43 7.65 3.69 4.80
N GLN A 44 8.70 4.50 4.83
CA GLN A 44 9.42 4.95 3.65
C GLN A 44 10.60 4.07 3.29
N THR A 45 10.96 3.07 4.09
CA THR A 45 11.91 2.03 3.70
C THR A 45 11.20 1.08 2.72
N PRO A 46 11.43 1.15 1.39
CA PRO A 46 11.10 0.01 0.56
C PRO A 46 11.94 -1.15 1.09
N GLU A 47 11.33 -2.28 1.40
CA GLU A 47 12.09 -3.50 1.62
C GLU A 47 13.06 -3.68 0.44
N PRO A 48 14.35 -3.96 0.67
CA PRO A 48 15.25 -4.25 -0.43
C PRO A 48 14.68 -5.46 -1.15
N ARG A 49 14.22 -5.22 -2.38
CA ARG A 49 13.66 -6.24 -3.26
C ARG A 49 14.79 -7.24 -3.54
N VAL A 50 14.91 -8.26 -2.71
CA VAL A 50 15.75 -9.41 -2.98
C VAL A 50 15.20 -10.00 -4.27
N GLU A 51 15.94 -9.84 -5.37
CA GLU A 51 15.63 -10.54 -6.61
C GLU A 51 15.50 -12.03 -6.27
N PRO A 52 14.34 -12.66 -6.54
CA PRO A 52 14.24 -14.09 -6.35
C PRO A 52 15.22 -14.74 -7.32
N ARG A 53 16.34 -15.25 -6.77
CA ARG A 53 17.33 -16.05 -7.49
C ARG A 53 16.59 -17.04 -8.38
N ALA A 54 16.83 -16.96 -9.68
CA ALA A 54 16.12 -17.75 -10.68
C ALA A 54 16.09 -19.24 -10.27
N PRO A 55 14.94 -19.93 -10.38
CA PRO A 55 14.85 -21.33 -10.04
C PRO A 55 15.78 -22.15 -10.94
N PRO A 56 16.47 -23.17 -10.41
CA PRO A 56 17.36 -23.99 -11.21
C PRO A 56 16.58 -24.69 -12.33
N LYS A 57 17.16 -24.69 -13.54
CA LYS A 57 16.56 -25.27 -14.75
C LYS A 57 16.03 -26.69 -14.46
N PRO A 58 14.76 -27.00 -14.74
CA PRO A 58 14.26 -28.35 -14.55
C PRO A 58 14.90 -29.30 -15.58
N LYS A 59 15.37 -30.47 -15.12
CA LYS A 59 15.86 -31.54 -16.00
C LYS A 59 14.70 -32.04 -16.89
N PRO A 60 14.96 -32.39 -18.16
CA PRO A 60 13.90 -32.83 -19.06
C PRO A 60 13.35 -34.20 -18.61
N LYS A 61 12.12 -34.22 -18.10
CA LYS A 61 11.37 -35.46 -17.93
C LYS A 61 10.88 -35.92 -19.30
N ARG A 62 11.52 -36.95 -19.85
CA ARG A 62 10.99 -37.71 -20.99
C ARG A 62 9.66 -38.34 -20.56
N THR A 63 8.55 -37.79 -21.04
CA THR A 63 7.26 -38.48 -21.06
C THR A 63 6.86 -38.61 -22.53
N ALA A 64 6.75 -39.85 -22.95
CA ALA A 64 6.34 -40.23 -24.28
C ALA A 64 4.85 -39.94 -24.48
N GLY A 65 4.51 -39.48 -25.68
CA GLY A 65 3.18 -39.62 -26.27
C GLY A 65 2.19 -38.50 -25.93
N TYR A 66 2.05 -37.53 -26.84
CA TYR A 66 0.89 -37.49 -27.73
C TYR A 66 1.16 -36.47 -28.85
N ARG A 67 1.10 -36.93 -30.09
CA ARG A 67 1.41 -36.15 -31.28
C ARG A 67 0.13 -35.43 -31.72
N ALA A 68 0.04 -34.12 -31.49
CA ALA A 68 -0.93 -33.27 -32.18
C ALA A 68 -0.15 -32.25 -33.02
N LYS A 69 -0.22 -32.41 -34.35
CA LYS A 69 0.36 -31.45 -35.29
C LYS A 69 -0.61 -30.27 -35.42
N ASN A 70 -0.24 -29.11 -34.91
CA ASN A 70 -0.75 -27.83 -35.41
C ASN A 70 0.43 -26.86 -35.44
N THR A 71 0.90 -26.61 -36.66
CA THR A 71 1.94 -25.66 -37.01
C THR A 71 1.28 -24.30 -37.22
N ALA A 72 1.28 -23.46 -36.19
CA ALA A 72 1.12 -22.00 -36.27
C ALA A 72 1.38 -21.48 -34.84
N ASP A 73 2.15 -20.40 -34.73
CA ASP A 73 2.70 -19.82 -33.51
C ASP A 73 1.91 -20.08 -32.22
N SER A 74 2.60 -20.68 -31.24
CA SER A 74 2.12 -20.83 -29.86
C SER A 74 1.53 -19.50 -29.39
N PRO A 75 0.26 -19.43 -28.94
CA PRO A 75 -0.16 -18.24 -28.22
C PRO A 75 0.60 -18.24 -26.89
N THR A 76 1.63 -17.40 -26.81
CA THR A 76 2.35 -17.02 -25.60
C THR A 76 1.42 -16.18 -24.71
N GLY A 77 0.24 -16.71 -24.36
CA GLY A 77 -0.84 -15.98 -23.72
C GLY A 77 -1.36 -16.75 -22.52
N ILE A 78 -1.43 -16.06 -21.38
CA ILE A 78 -2.11 -16.56 -20.19
C ILE A 78 -3.59 -16.67 -20.51
N VAL A 79 -4.17 -17.87 -20.37
CA VAL A 79 -5.61 -18.08 -20.49
C VAL A 79 -6.26 -17.66 -19.18
N VAL A 80 -7.04 -16.57 -19.20
CA VAL A 80 -7.83 -16.11 -18.05
C VAL A 80 -9.28 -16.52 -18.26
N GLU A 81 -9.74 -17.47 -17.46
CA GLU A 81 -11.14 -17.90 -17.48
C GLU A 81 -11.98 -16.96 -16.60
N THR A 82 -12.76 -16.08 -17.24
CA THR A 82 -13.59 -15.12 -16.52
C THR A 82 -15.00 -15.67 -16.30
N LYS A 83 -15.32 -16.03 -15.04
CA LYS A 83 -16.66 -16.51 -14.65
C LYS A 83 -17.64 -15.33 -14.61
N ARG A 84 -18.60 -15.30 -15.53
CA ARG A 84 -19.64 -14.25 -15.61
C ARG A 84 -20.60 -14.37 -14.42
N ARG A 85 -20.73 -13.33 -13.59
CA ARG A 85 -21.82 -13.26 -12.60
C ARG A 85 -23.14 -12.97 -13.31
N ARG A 86 -24.18 -13.75 -13.03
CA ARG A 86 -25.54 -13.54 -13.57
C ARG A 86 -26.11 -12.27 -12.93
N ALA A 87 -26.38 -11.25 -13.74
CA ALA A 87 -27.09 -10.07 -13.27
C ALA A 87 -28.53 -10.45 -12.94
N PHE A 88 -28.93 -10.31 -11.68
CA PHE A 88 -30.34 -10.36 -11.31
C PHE A 88 -31.01 -9.13 -11.91
N ARG A 89 -31.81 -9.32 -12.96
CA ARG A 89 -32.71 -8.27 -13.44
C ARG A 89 -33.79 -8.09 -12.38
N LYS A 90 -33.93 -6.87 -11.84
CA LYS A 90 -35.14 -6.51 -11.09
C LYS A 90 -36.32 -6.59 -12.07
N PRO A 91 -37.44 -7.24 -11.70
CA PRO A 91 -38.64 -7.17 -12.53
C PRO A 91 -39.08 -5.70 -12.60
N MET A 92 -39.34 -5.22 -13.81
CA MET A 92 -40.05 -3.95 -14.01
C MET A 92 -41.49 -4.19 -13.54
N ALA A 93 -42.00 -3.27 -12.72
CA ALA A 93 -43.37 -3.26 -12.25
C ALA A 93 -44.35 -3.05 -13.41
#